data_AF-A0A364NVA0-F1
#
_entry.id   AF-A0A364NVA0-F1
#
_cell.length_a   1.000
_cell.length_b   1.000
_cell.length_c   1.000
_cell.angle_alpha   90.00
_cell.angle_beta   90.00
_cell.angle_gamma   90.00
#
_symmetry.space_group_name_H-M   'P 1'
#
loop_
_entity.id
_entity.type
_entity.pdbx_description
1 polymer ?
#
loop_
_entity_poly.entity_id
_entity_poly.type
_entity_poly.pdbx_seq_one_letter_code
_entity_poly.pdbx_strand_id
1 'polypeptide(L)'
;MAVLGFAVMLMACANEPIYDVRSHPVPAKAQTLSLDRIETAIIDAGRSRGWRMERSGPGKLRAAQIQPKFSAEVEIAFDAKSFSIIHAGSKGMNENNGSVHPHYNFWIRNLESDIDIWLTNAPLTK
;
A
#
# COMPACT_ATOMS: atom_id res chain seq x y z
N MET A 1 -21.46 -28.62 -41.29
CA MET A 1 -21.09 -27.20 -41.10
C MET A 1 -20.81 -26.98 -39.62
N ALA A 2 -19.55 -27.05 -39.20
CA ALA A 2 -19.17 -26.83 -37.81
C ALA A 2 -18.65 -25.40 -37.67
N VAL A 3 -19.37 -24.59 -36.89
CA VAL A 3 -18.91 -23.27 -36.47
C VAL A 3 -18.18 -23.48 -35.14
N LEU A 4 -16.87 -23.30 -35.12
CA LEU A 4 -16.12 -23.14 -33.87
C LEU A 4 -15.62 -21.70 -33.82
N GLY A 5 -16.39 -20.86 -33.15
CA GLY A 5 -16.01 -19.47 -32.86
C GLY A 5 -14.76 -19.45 -31.98
N PHE A 6 -13.74 -18.77 -32.46
CA PHE A 6 -12.50 -18.54 -31.73
C PHE A 6 -12.78 -17.50 -30.64
N ALA A 7 -12.90 -17.94 -29.39
CA ALA A 7 -13.00 -17.04 -28.26
C ALA A 7 -11.65 -16.35 -28.04
N VAL A 8 -11.57 -15.07 -28.38
CA VAL A 8 -10.41 -14.22 -28.07
C VAL A 8 -10.42 -13.94 -26.57
N MET A 9 -9.56 -14.62 -25.81
CA MET A 9 -9.24 -14.22 -24.44
C MET A 9 -8.31 -13.01 -24.50
N LEU A 10 -8.83 -11.82 -24.24
CA LEU A 10 -8.00 -10.64 -23.98
C LEU A 10 -7.31 -10.83 -22.62
N MET A 11 -6.08 -11.34 -22.63
CA MET A 11 -5.20 -11.24 -21.46
C MET A 11 -4.94 -9.75 -21.21
N ALA A 12 -5.44 -9.23 -20.09
CA ALA A 12 -5.15 -7.87 -19.64
C ALA A 12 -3.67 -7.76 -19.23
N CYS A 13 -2.80 -7.61 -20.21
CA CYS A 13 -1.40 -7.25 -20.06
C CYS A 13 -1.23 -5.73 -20.25
N ALA A 14 -2.00 -4.93 -19.51
CA ALA A 14 -1.88 -3.47 -19.54
C ALA A 14 -1.45 -2.96 -18.17
N ASN A 15 -0.49 -2.04 -18.17
CA ASN A 15 -0.16 -1.28 -16.96
C ASN A 15 -1.35 -0.40 -16.56
N GLU A 16 -1.52 -0.20 -15.26
CA GLU A 16 -2.53 0.67 -14.67
C GLU A 16 -1.90 1.98 -14.21
N PRO A 17 -2.63 3.11 -14.15
CA PRO A 17 -2.18 4.29 -13.44
C PRO A 17 -1.74 3.95 -12.01
N ILE A 18 -0.65 4.55 -11.54
CA ILE A 18 -0.17 4.39 -10.17
C ILE A 18 -1.25 4.84 -9.20
N TYR A 19 -1.61 3.95 -8.27
CA TYR A 19 -2.54 4.24 -7.19
C TYR A 19 -1.76 4.73 -5.97
N ASP A 20 -1.90 6.03 -5.68
CA ASP A 20 -1.46 6.64 -4.42
C ASP A 20 -2.66 6.76 -3.48
N VAL A 21 -2.43 6.47 -2.20
CA VAL A 21 -3.38 6.78 -1.13
C VAL A 21 -3.05 8.16 -0.60
N ARG A 22 -3.98 9.10 -0.72
CA ARG A 22 -3.75 10.50 -0.34
C ARG A 22 -4.75 10.94 0.73
N SER A 23 -4.22 11.33 1.89
CA SER A 23 -5.01 11.84 3.02
C SER A 23 -6.15 10.92 3.44
N HIS A 24 -5.90 9.61 3.48
CA HIS A 24 -6.88 8.65 3.99
C HIS A 24 -7.14 8.93 5.46
N PRO A 25 -8.41 9.11 5.88
CA PRO A 25 -8.71 9.39 7.28
C PRO A 25 -8.28 8.23 8.19
N VAL A 26 -7.65 8.56 9.31
CA VAL A 26 -7.41 7.61 10.40
C VAL A 26 -8.76 7.28 11.05
N PRO A 27 -9.09 6.00 11.31
CA PRO A 27 -10.33 5.61 11.96
C PRO A 27 -10.55 6.36 13.27
N ALA A 28 -11.79 6.81 13.54
CA ALA A 28 -12.10 7.69 14.68
C ALA A 28 -11.59 7.16 16.04
N LYS A 29 -11.61 5.83 16.25
CA LYS A 29 -11.08 5.18 17.46
C LYS A 29 -9.56 5.35 17.62
N ALA A 30 -8.84 5.45 16.52
CA ALA A 30 -7.39 5.57 16.50
C ALA A 30 -6.91 7.04 16.60
N GLN A 31 -7.79 8.02 16.33
CA GLN A 31 -7.42 9.44 16.34
C GLN A 31 -7.03 9.95 17.75
N THR A 32 -7.43 9.25 18.81
CA THR A 32 -7.06 9.58 20.20
C THR A 32 -5.75 8.93 20.65
N LEU A 33 -5.15 8.07 19.81
CA LEU A 33 -3.88 7.42 20.12
C LEU A 33 -2.72 8.42 19.99
N SER A 34 -1.62 8.16 20.68
CA SER A 34 -0.38 8.89 20.43
C SER A 34 0.16 8.56 19.04
N LEU A 35 0.97 9.48 18.49
CA LEU A 35 1.57 9.30 17.17
C LEU A 35 2.43 8.03 17.11
N ASP A 36 3.16 7.69 18.19
CA ASP A 36 3.95 6.46 18.28
C ASP A 36 3.12 5.18 18.19
N ARG A 37 1.88 5.21 18.68
CA ARG A 37 0.96 4.06 18.61
C ARG A 37 0.34 3.91 17.23
N ILE A 38 0.01 5.03 16.58
CA ILE A 38 -0.38 5.05 15.16
C ILE A 38 0.76 4.50 14.31
N GLU A 39 1.99 4.98 14.53
CA GLU A 39 3.17 4.49 13.83
C GLU A 39 3.36 2.98 14.02
N THR A 40 3.27 2.50 15.26
CA THR A 40 3.40 1.08 15.58
C THR A 40 2.34 0.25 14.85
N ALA A 41 1.08 0.69 14.86
CA ALA A 41 0.00 0.00 14.14
C ALA A 41 0.24 -0.06 12.63
N ILE A 42 0.73 1.04 12.02
CA ILE A 42 1.09 1.08 10.59
C ILE A 42 2.27 0.14 10.28
N ILE A 43 3.29 0.12 11.15
CA ILE A 43 4.43 -0.80 11.02
C ILE A 43 3.97 -2.26 11.08
N ASP A 44 3.12 -2.60 12.03
CA ASP A 44 2.65 -3.96 12.23
C ASP A 44 1.74 -4.42 11.08
N ALA A 45 0.86 -3.52 10.58
CA ALA A 45 0.10 -3.75 9.36
C ALA A 45 0.99 -4.09 8.16
N GLY A 46 1.99 -3.23 7.88
CA GLY A 46 2.93 -3.47 6.80
C GLY A 46 3.70 -4.79 6.96
N ARG A 47 4.23 -5.07 8.14
CA ARG A 47 4.97 -6.31 8.44
C ARG A 47 4.13 -7.56 8.24
N SER A 48 2.84 -7.52 8.63
CA SER A 48 1.92 -8.64 8.42
C SER A 48 1.73 -9.01 6.95
N ARG A 49 2.00 -8.06 6.03
CA ARG A 49 1.99 -8.24 4.57
C ARG A 49 3.39 -8.36 3.96
N GLY A 50 4.40 -8.59 4.78
CA GLY A 50 5.78 -8.78 4.32
C GLY A 50 6.48 -7.49 3.88
N TRP A 51 5.94 -6.31 4.18
CA TRP A 51 6.65 -5.06 3.93
C TRP A 51 7.77 -4.90 4.95
N ARG A 52 8.95 -4.51 4.44
CA ARG A 52 10.04 -4.02 5.28
C ARG A 52 9.79 -2.55 5.59
N MET A 53 9.50 -2.26 6.87
CA MET A 53 9.17 -0.92 7.36
C MET A 53 10.39 -0.27 8.01
N GLU A 54 10.68 0.96 7.64
CA GLU A 54 11.79 1.76 8.16
C GLU A 54 11.33 3.17 8.53
N ARG A 55 11.77 3.67 9.68
CA ARG A 55 11.50 5.05 10.11
C ARG A 55 12.35 6.01 9.28
N SER A 56 11.71 6.95 8.61
CA SER A 56 12.39 7.99 7.82
C SER A 56 12.26 9.39 8.44
N GLY A 57 11.50 9.53 9.53
CA GLY A 57 11.39 10.76 10.33
C GLY A 57 10.10 10.76 11.17
N PRO A 58 9.85 11.80 11.98
CA PRO A 58 8.59 11.93 12.71
C PRO A 58 7.39 11.91 11.77
N GLY A 59 6.44 11.00 12.00
CA GLY A 59 5.25 10.84 11.16
C GLY A 59 5.55 10.33 9.74
N LYS A 60 6.73 9.71 9.52
CA LYS A 60 7.16 9.25 8.20
C LYS A 60 7.85 7.88 8.27
N LEU A 61 7.42 6.99 7.39
CA LEU A 61 8.03 5.68 7.15
C LEU A 61 8.42 5.55 5.68
N ARG A 62 9.45 4.76 5.40
CA ARG A 62 9.67 4.12 4.12
C ARG A 62 9.30 2.64 4.24
N ALA A 63 8.62 2.12 3.23
CA ALA A 63 8.26 0.72 3.18
C ALA A 63 8.68 0.11 1.85
N ALA A 64 9.25 -1.10 1.89
CA ALA A 64 9.66 -1.84 0.71
C ALA A 64 9.03 -3.24 0.68
N GLN A 65 8.48 -3.64 -0.46
CA GLN A 65 8.02 -5.00 -0.74
C GLN A 65 8.98 -5.60 -1.76
N ILE A 66 9.70 -6.66 -1.38
CA ILE A 66 10.83 -7.18 -2.16
C ILE A 66 10.55 -8.61 -2.57
N GLN A 67 10.47 -8.83 -3.88
CA GLN A 67 10.51 -10.17 -4.47
C GLN A 67 11.70 -10.28 -5.44
N PRO A 68 12.19 -11.49 -5.75
CA PRO A 68 13.41 -11.66 -6.55
C PRO A 68 13.39 -10.96 -7.91
N LYS A 69 12.22 -10.87 -8.56
CA LYS A 69 12.07 -10.29 -9.90
C LYS A 69 11.48 -8.89 -9.91
N PHE A 70 10.76 -8.52 -8.87
CA PHE A 70 10.08 -7.23 -8.79
C PHE A 70 9.98 -6.74 -7.35
N SER A 71 10.09 -5.44 -7.16
CA SER A 71 9.99 -4.81 -5.85
C SER A 71 9.34 -3.45 -5.96
N ALA A 72 8.74 -2.99 -4.87
CA ALA A 72 8.14 -1.67 -4.77
C ALA A 72 8.62 -0.96 -3.50
N GLU A 73 8.75 0.35 -3.58
CA GLU A 73 9.06 1.25 -2.47
C GLU A 73 7.99 2.34 -2.39
N VAL A 74 7.56 2.65 -1.17
CA VAL A 74 6.60 3.71 -0.88
C VAL A 74 7.05 4.55 0.30
N GLU A 75 6.63 5.81 0.30
CA GLU A 75 6.67 6.68 1.46
C GLU A 75 5.30 6.70 2.13
N ILE A 76 5.29 6.50 3.45
CA ILE A 76 4.08 6.57 4.26
C ILE A 76 4.20 7.76 5.19
N ALA A 77 3.33 8.76 5.01
CA ALA A 77 3.23 9.90 5.90
C ALA A 77 1.94 9.77 6.72
N PHE A 78 2.00 10.07 8.01
CA PHE A 78 0.84 9.91 8.90
C PHE A 78 0.86 10.91 10.05
N ASP A 79 -0.33 11.24 10.53
CA ASP A 79 -0.58 11.98 11.75
C ASP A 79 -1.80 11.40 12.49
N ALA A 80 -2.30 12.11 13.50
CA ALA A 80 -3.47 11.67 14.26
C ALA A 80 -4.78 11.65 13.45
N LYS A 81 -4.82 12.28 12.28
CA LYS A 81 -6.04 12.50 11.48
C LYS A 81 -6.04 11.70 10.18
N SER A 82 -4.89 11.49 9.56
CA SER A 82 -4.79 10.87 8.24
C SER A 82 -3.45 10.17 8.01
N PHE A 83 -3.43 9.27 7.04
CA PHE A 83 -2.21 8.72 6.47
C PHE A 83 -2.24 8.79 4.94
N SER A 84 -1.06 8.71 4.32
CA SER A 84 -0.88 8.65 2.87
C SER A 84 0.15 7.58 2.54
N ILE A 85 -0.01 6.90 1.41
CA ILE A 85 0.94 5.93 0.85
C ILE A 85 1.26 6.42 -0.55
N ILE A 86 2.47 6.93 -0.73
CA ILE A 86 2.91 7.55 -1.98
C ILE A 86 3.98 6.69 -2.62
N HIS A 87 3.82 6.44 -3.92
CA HIS A 87 4.84 5.78 -4.73
C HIS A 87 6.20 6.47 -4.59
N ALA A 88 7.24 5.69 -4.29
CA ALA A 88 8.62 6.16 -4.23
C ALA A 88 9.52 5.50 -5.29
N GLY A 89 9.13 4.33 -5.80
CA GLY A 89 9.81 3.64 -6.88
C GLY A 89 9.38 2.18 -7.00
N SER A 90 9.68 1.57 -8.14
CA SER A 90 9.65 0.11 -8.26
C SER A 90 10.73 -0.41 -9.19
N LYS A 91 10.95 -1.73 -9.14
CA LYS A 91 11.87 -2.46 -10.02
C LYS A 91 11.11 -3.61 -10.65
N GLY A 92 11.31 -3.82 -11.95
CA GLY A 92 10.73 -4.98 -12.66
C GLY A 92 9.22 -4.92 -12.85
N MET A 93 8.59 -3.75 -12.65
CA MET A 93 7.14 -3.55 -12.81
C MET A 93 6.76 -2.73 -14.05
N ASN A 94 7.68 -2.59 -15.00
CA ASN A 94 7.48 -1.89 -16.27
C ASN A 94 6.86 -0.49 -16.11
N GLU A 95 7.32 0.28 -15.14
CA GLU A 95 6.84 1.63 -14.93
C GLU A 95 7.06 2.49 -16.17
N ASN A 96 6.00 3.15 -16.61
CA ASN A 96 6.06 4.05 -17.76
C ASN A 96 4.98 5.12 -17.65
N ASN A 97 5.37 6.38 -17.77
CA ASN A 97 4.46 7.53 -17.86
C ASN A 97 3.35 7.57 -16.80
N GLY A 98 3.69 7.29 -15.53
CA GLY A 98 2.72 7.28 -14.41
C GLY A 98 1.85 6.02 -14.33
N SER A 99 2.13 5.00 -15.15
CA SER A 99 1.51 3.68 -15.06
C SER A 99 2.52 2.62 -14.60
N VAL A 100 2.00 1.56 -13.96
CA VAL A 100 2.75 0.47 -13.35
C VAL A 100 2.00 -0.85 -13.51
N HIS A 101 2.70 -1.97 -13.38
CA HIS A 101 2.06 -3.28 -13.35
C HIS A 101 0.95 -3.36 -12.27
N PRO A 102 -0.24 -3.94 -12.55
CA PRO A 102 -1.38 -3.98 -11.62
C PRO A 102 -1.07 -4.56 -10.23
N HIS A 103 -0.08 -5.44 -10.15
CA HIS A 103 0.36 -6.03 -8.88
C HIS A 103 0.88 -5.00 -7.87
N TYR A 104 1.44 -3.88 -8.34
CA TYR A 104 1.79 -2.75 -7.46
C TYR A 104 0.53 -2.21 -6.77
N ASN A 105 -0.49 -1.84 -7.55
CA ASN A 105 -1.75 -1.30 -7.03
C ASN A 105 -2.44 -2.30 -6.11
N PHE A 106 -2.34 -3.60 -6.39
CA PHE A 106 -2.80 -4.66 -5.49
C PHE A 106 -2.10 -4.61 -4.12
N TRP A 107 -0.78 -4.43 -4.08
CA TRP A 107 -0.08 -4.27 -2.80
C TRP A 107 -0.48 -3.02 -2.05
N ILE A 108 -0.65 -1.89 -2.74
CA ILE A 108 -1.05 -0.62 -2.09
C ILE A 108 -2.44 -0.72 -1.48
N ARG A 109 -3.43 -1.25 -2.22
CA ARG A 109 -4.80 -1.42 -1.70
C ARG A 109 -4.88 -2.37 -0.51
N ASN A 110 -4.07 -3.44 -0.51
CA ASN A 110 -4.00 -4.32 0.66
C ASN A 110 -3.37 -3.60 1.85
N LEU A 111 -2.24 -2.92 1.65
CA LEU A 111 -1.57 -2.16 2.71
C LEU A 111 -2.49 -1.10 3.33
N GLU A 112 -3.22 -0.34 2.50
CA GLU A 112 -4.25 0.61 2.92
C GLU A 112 -5.31 -0.06 3.80
N SER A 113 -5.92 -1.15 3.32
CA SER A 113 -6.94 -1.89 4.07
C SER A 113 -6.41 -2.46 5.39
N ASP A 114 -5.17 -2.95 5.43
CA ASP A 114 -4.62 -3.50 6.67
C ASP A 114 -4.26 -2.40 7.66
N ILE A 115 -3.75 -1.27 7.22
CA ILE A 115 -3.51 -0.11 8.09
C ILE A 115 -4.83 0.28 8.79
N ASP A 116 -5.95 0.33 8.07
CA ASP A 116 -7.26 0.60 8.66
C ASP A 116 -7.67 -0.45 9.70
N ILE A 117 -7.47 -1.75 9.40
CA ILE A 117 -7.79 -2.85 10.32
C ILE A 117 -6.94 -2.74 11.59
N TRP A 118 -5.64 -2.53 11.47
CA TRP A 118 -4.72 -2.43 12.59
C TRP A 118 -4.98 -1.19 13.44
N LEU A 119 -5.24 -0.04 12.83
CA LEU A 119 -5.62 1.19 13.53
C LEU A 119 -6.95 1.02 14.28
N THR A 120 -7.95 0.38 13.65
CA THR A 120 -9.25 0.14 14.28
C THR A 120 -9.17 -0.77 15.50
N ASN A 121 -8.23 -1.73 15.49
CA ASN A 121 -8.04 -2.71 16.55
C ASN A 121 -6.92 -2.35 17.54
N ALA A 122 -6.22 -1.24 17.33
CA ALA A 122 -5.14 -0.80 18.20
C ALA A 122 -5.69 -0.56 19.63
N PRO A 123 -5.06 -1.13 20.68
CA PRO A 123 -5.54 -0.97 22.05
C PRO A 123 -5.56 0.51 22.45
N LEU A 124 -6.71 0.98 22.97
CA LEU A 124 -6.94 2.37 23.39
C LEU A 124 -6.21 2.75 24.69
N THR A 125 -5.44 1.85 25.28
CA THR A 125 -4.71 2.10 26.53
C THR A 125 -3.55 3.06 26.25
N LYS A 126 -3.54 4.16 27.02
CA LYS A 126 -2.51 5.21 27.00
C LYS A 126 -1.13 4.65 27.28
#